data_AF-A0A9E2GFL1-F1
#
_entry.id   AF-A0A9E2GFL1-F1
#
_cell.length_a   1.000
_cell.length_b   1.000
_cell.length_c   1.000
_cell.angle_alpha   90.00
_cell.angle_beta   90.00
_cell.angle_gamma   90.00
#
_symmetry.space_group_name_H-M   'P 1'
#
loop_
_entity.id
_entity.type
_entity.pdbx_description
1 polymer ?
#
loop_
_entity_poly.entity_id
_entity_poly.type
_entity_poly.pdbx_seq_one_letter_code
_entity_poly.pdbx_strand_id
1 'polypeptide(L)'
;MVTDNPPDASPEAAESNPISILRFLSENRPDPERAKKPSEYRLIEPLRVRLHNYEDRLKEAGVPDEVVMELASEHASDLETTLQDPRPYIELGNRAYANGRLRDEVLDVILASEQEPTLDDLDRVVRLDLDLDEFKTFNDYYGHKAGDNILHTFSETLKNGEAVSWLREQDVLTARDENQPSAVEFTVEGGEEFGGLIVFKKGTSSTKRQEILAEFTHRLQAEVAAKFKEVIAETTEGGELKFPRLKEPPAGVTLPEGFLMESGVSIGYASIKDIAEKVTIDETGETFETVIGKIRAQLYETSDGHALENKEVRKMARWESNEGSDAKLTAEISPRGRAELLEKEKNDLEARIEELRGEMQALQEKNDELQERLTRCEQGL
;
A
#
# COMPACT_ATOMS: atom_id res chain seq x y z
N MET A 1 -65.48 27.73 6.96
CA MET A 1 -64.58 27.56 5.81
C MET A 1 -63.31 26.93 6.34
N VAL A 2 -63.27 25.60 6.32
CA VAL A 2 -62.11 24.78 6.67
C VAL A 2 -61.42 24.54 5.34
N THR A 3 -60.22 25.07 5.17
CA THR A 3 -59.41 24.84 3.97
C THR A 3 -58.59 23.58 4.19
N ASP A 4 -58.97 22.51 3.49
CA ASP A 4 -58.19 21.29 3.33
C ASP A 4 -56.84 21.66 2.67
N ASN A 5 -55.75 21.62 3.43
CA ASN A 5 -54.42 21.59 2.85
C ASN A 5 -54.14 20.15 2.40
N PRO A 6 -53.71 19.93 1.15
CA PRO A 6 -53.27 18.61 0.72
C PRO A 6 -52.02 18.21 1.53
N PRO A 7 -51.83 16.90 1.79
CA PRO A 7 -50.64 16.44 2.48
C PRO A 7 -49.40 16.79 1.67
N ASP A 8 -48.41 17.40 2.34
CA ASP A 8 -47.07 17.58 1.82
C ASP A 8 -46.54 16.21 1.34
N ALA A 9 -46.52 16.02 0.03
CA ALA A 9 -45.75 14.97 -0.59
C ALA A 9 -44.28 15.36 -0.42
N SER A 10 -43.68 14.94 0.70
CA SER A 10 -42.23 14.85 0.81
C SER A 10 -41.74 14.13 -0.44
N PRO A 11 -40.79 14.69 -1.21
CA PRO A 11 -40.18 13.93 -2.29
C PRO A 11 -39.58 12.69 -1.63
N GLU A 12 -40.12 11.52 -1.95
CA GLU A 12 -39.41 10.26 -1.76
C GLU A 12 -38.05 10.49 -2.41
N ALA A 13 -37.02 10.62 -1.58
CA ALA A 13 -35.65 10.55 -2.08
C ALA A 13 -35.59 9.19 -2.78
N ALA A 14 -35.64 9.22 -4.12
CA ALA A 14 -35.46 8.03 -4.91
C ALA A 14 -34.18 7.40 -4.36
N GLU A 15 -34.30 6.22 -3.75
CA GLU A 15 -33.16 5.40 -3.36
C GLU A 15 -32.42 5.12 -4.68
N SER A 16 -31.47 6.00 -5.01
CA SER A 16 -30.62 5.87 -6.17
C SER A 16 -29.80 4.63 -5.90
N ASN A 17 -30.27 3.50 -6.41
CA ASN A 17 -29.58 2.25 -6.26
C ASN A 17 -28.27 2.43 -7.03
N PRO A 18 -27.11 2.51 -6.35
CA PRO A 18 -25.86 2.89 -7.00
C PRO A 18 -25.63 1.97 -8.19
N ILE A 19 -25.37 2.56 -9.37
CA ILE A 19 -25.00 1.79 -10.55
C ILE A 19 -23.77 0.98 -10.18
N SER A 20 -23.85 -0.33 -10.36
CA SER A 20 -22.69 -1.18 -10.13
C SER A 20 -21.56 -0.74 -11.07
N ILE A 21 -20.33 -0.72 -10.56
CA ILE A 21 -19.13 -0.43 -11.34
C ILE A 21 -19.14 -1.18 -12.68
N LEU A 22 -19.59 -2.45 -12.66
CA LEU A 22 -19.69 -3.29 -13.85
C LEU A 22 -20.58 -2.68 -14.93
N ARG A 23 -21.80 -2.25 -14.55
CA ARG A 23 -22.76 -1.70 -15.50
C ARG A 23 -22.22 -0.42 -16.13
N PHE A 24 -21.65 0.48 -15.32
CA PHE A 24 -21.05 1.72 -15.85
C PHE A 24 -19.91 1.43 -16.83
N LEU A 25 -18.99 0.53 -16.47
CA LEU A 25 -17.84 0.18 -17.32
C LEU A 25 -18.26 -0.51 -18.62
N SER A 26 -19.35 -1.29 -18.57
CA SER A 26 -19.96 -1.93 -19.75
C SER A 26 -20.59 -0.90 -20.70
N GLU A 27 -21.41 0.01 -20.16
CA GLU A 27 -22.14 1.03 -20.93
C GLU A 27 -21.20 2.11 -21.52
N ASN A 28 -20.07 2.39 -20.86
CA ASN A 28 -19.11 3.42 -21.26
C ASN A 28 -17.78 2.85 -21.78
N ARG A 29 -17.81 1.62 -22.29
CA ARG A 29 -16.62 0.95 -22.83
C ARG A 29 -16.00 1.76 -23.97
N PRO A 30 -14.68 2.06 -23.94
CA PRO A 30 -14.01 2.72 -25.05
C PRO A 30 -14.13 1.90 -26.34
N ASP A 31 -14.29 2.58 -27.47
CA ASP A 31 -14.27 1.95 -28.79
C ASP A 31 -12.97 1.13 -28.96
N PRO A 32 -13.06 -0.21 -29.16
CA PRO A 32 -11.88 -1.05 -29.32
C PRO A 32 -10.96 -0.59 -30.46
N GLU A 33 -11.50 0.01 -31.53
CA GLU A 33 -10.70 0.53 -32.64
C GLU A 33 -9.95 1.82 -32.28
N ARG A 34 -10.45 2.59 -31.31
CA ARG A 34 -9.68 3.69 -30.70
C ARG A 34 -8.61 3.16 -29.73
N ALA A 35 -8.87 2.02 -29.07
CA ALA A 35 -7.93 1.38 -28.16
C ALA A 35 -6.80 0.62 -28.86
N LYS A 36 -7.01 0.10 -30.09
CA LYS A 36 -6.03 -0.68 -30.86
C LYS A 36 -4.97 0.14 -31.62
N LYS A 37 -5.23 1.43 -31.88
CA LYS A 37 -4.35 2.28 -32.71
C LYS A 37 -2.96 2.62 -32.14
N PRO A 38 -2.65 2.53 -30.83
CA PRO A 38 -1.33 2.88 -30.31
C PRO A 38 -0.49 1.64 -29.98
N SER A 39 -0.44 0.65 -30.88
CA SER A 39 0.34 -0.58 -30.69
C SER A 39 1.84 -0.41 -31.02
N GLU A 40 2.25 0.70 -31.64
CA GLU A 40 3.67 0.93 -31.99
C GLU A 40 4.49 1.51 -30.84
N TYR A 41 3.85 2.25 -29.93
CA TYR A 41 4.50 2.79 -28.73
C TYR A 41 3.80 2.21 -27.50
N ARG A 42 4.50 1.35 -26.74
CA ARG A 42 4.03 0.69 -25.50
C ARG A 42 3.91 1.67 -24.33
N LEU A 43 3.43 2.87 -24.61
CA LEU A 43 3.30 3.96 -23.67
C LEU A 43 2.00 3.82 -22.88
N ILE A 44 2.04 4.15 -21.61
CA ILE A 44 0.81 4.32 -20.83
C ILE A 44 -0.01 5.51 -21.36
N GLU A 45 -1.32 5.50 -21.14
CA GLU A 45 -2.23 6.53 -21.69
C GLU A 45 -1.75 7.98 -21.54
N PRO A 46 -1.26 8.45 -20.36
CA PRO A 46 -0.82 9.83 -20.23
C PRO A 46 0.29 10.21 -21.20
N LEU A 47 1.16 9.25 -21.55
CA LEU A 47 2.20 9.46 -22.55
C LEU A 47 1.67 9.30 -23.97
N ARG A 48 0.75 8.37 -24.23
CA ARG A 48 0.10 8.23 -25.54
C ARG A 48 -0.60 9.52 -25.96
N VAL A 49 -1.37 10.13 -25.06
CA VAL A 49 -2.05 11.40 -25.34
C VAL A 49 -1.04 12.53 -25.61
N ARG A 50 0.05 12.60 -24.83
CA ARG A 50 1.10 13.61 -25.03
C ARG A 50 1.83 13.40 -26.36
N LEU A 51 2.14 12.15 -26.70
CA LEU A 51 2.82 11.79 -27.94
C LEU A 51 1.94 12.09 -29.15
N HIS A 52 0.65 11.74 -29.11
CA HIS A 52 -0.28 12.03 -30.20
C HIS A 52 -0.43 13.54 -30.44
N ASN A 53 -0.59 14.33 -29.36
CA ASN A 53 -0.61 15.79 -29.47
C ASN A 53 0.70 16.35 -30.02
N TYR A 54 1.83 15.69 -29.79
CA TYR A 54 3.13 16.08 -30.35
C TYR A 54 3.20 15.77 -31.85
N GLU A 55 2.79 14.56 -32.26
CA GLU A 55 2.69 14.17 -33.68
C GLU A 55 1.77 15.10 -34.47
N ASP A 56 0.59 15.40 -33.94
CA ASP A 56 -0.39 16.28 -34.59
C ASP A 56 0.19 17.68 -34.80
N ARG A 57 0.91 18.22 -33.81
CA ARG A 57 1.59 19.52 -33.94
C ARG A 57 2.70 19.50 -34.98
N LEU A 58 3.44 18.41 -35.12
CA LEU A 58 4.46 18.27 -36.16
C LEU A 58 3.82 18.20 -37.56
N LYS A 59 2.73 17.43 -37.70
CA LYS A 59 1.96 17.33 -38.95
C LYS A 59 1.34 18.67 -39.34
N GLU A 60 0.75 19.40 -38.39
CA GLU A 60 0.23 20.76 -38.60
C GLU A 60 1.33 21.76 -39.02
N ALA A 61 2.56 21.56 -38.56
CA ALA A 61 3.72 22.35 -38.97
C ALA A 61 4.28 21.94 -40.35
N GLY A 62 3.70 20.94 -41.02
CA GLY A 62 4.13 20.47 -42.34
C GLY A 62 5.39 19.62 -42.31
N VAL A 63 5.72 19.01 -41.17
CA VAL A 63 6.83 18.06 -41.04
C VAL A 63 6.48 16.77 -41.82
N PRO A 64 7.37 16.23 -42.69
CA PRO A 64 7.11 14.98 -43.40
C PRO A 64 6.88 13.81 -42.45
N ASP A 65 6.00 12.87 -42.81
CA ASP A 65 5.60 11.74 -41.94
C ASP A 65 6.80 10.91 -41.47
N GLU A 66 7.82 10.69 -42.31
CA GLU A 66 9.03 9.97 -41.90
C GLU A 66 9.82 10.68 -40.78
N VAL A 67 9.83 12.01 -40.80
CA VAL A 67 10.48 12.84 -39.77
C VAL A 67 9.61 12.95 -38.53
N VAL A 68 8.26 12.95 -38.69
CA VAL A 68 7.34 12.88 -37.56
C VAL A 68 7.58 11.61 -36.74
N MET A 69 7.73 10.46 -37.41
CA MET A 69 7.96 9.18 -36.72
C MET A 69 9.29 9.17 -35.95
N GLU A 70 10.37 9.69 -36.54
CA GLU A 70 11.67 9.80 -35.87
C GLU A 70 11.59 10.71 -34.63
N LEU A 71 11.05 11.93 -34.78
CA LEU A 71 10.90 12.88 -33.68
C LEU A 71 9.94 12.38 -32.60
N ALA A 72 8.84 11.72 -32.99
CA ALA A 72 7.91 11.10 -32.06
C ALA A 72 8.58 9.97 -31.27
N SER A 73 9.40 9.15 -31.90
CA SER A 73 10.17 8.11 -31.21
C SER A 73 11.17 8.70 -30.20
N GLU A 74 11.87 9.78 -30.56
CA GLU A 74 12.75 10.50 -29.62
C GLU A 74 11.96 11.08 -28.45
N HIS A 75 10.84 11.76 -28.75
CA HIS A 75 9.98 12.34 -27.72
C HIS A 75 9.35 11.27 -26.81
N ALA A 76 9.00 10.11 -27.36
CA ALA A 76 8.51 8.97 -26.59
C ALA A 76 9.56 8.49 -25.58
N SER A 77 10.82 8.38 -25.99
CA SER A 77 11.92 8.03 -25.09
C SER A 77 12.09 9.06 -23.96
N ASP A 78 12.06 10.35 -24.29
CA ASP A 78 12.10 11.42 -23.28
C ASP A 78 10.93 11.31 -22.29
N LEU A 79 9.72 11.06 -22.81
CA LEU A 79 8.53 10.89 -22.00
C LEU A 79 8.64 9.66 -21.07
N GLU A 80 9.21 8.55 -21.53
CA GLU A 80 9.45 7.36 -20.72
C GLU A 80 10.39 7.66 -19.54
N THR A 81 11.43 8.49 -19.73
CA THR A 81 12.29 8.89 -18.62
C THR A 81 11.53 9.67 -17.54
N THR A 82 10.50 10.45 -17.91
CA THR A 82 9.64 11.15 -16.94
C THR A 82 8.74 10.22 -16.12
N LEU A 83 8.64 8.96 -16.53
CA LEU A 83 7.90 7.91 -15.82
C LEU A 83 8.79 7.01 -14.98
N GLN A 84 10.10 7.18 -15.00
CA GLN A 84 11.00 6.48 -14.11
C GLN A 84 11.17 7.26 -12.79
N ASP A 85 11.57 6.56 -11.74
CA ASP A 85 12.06 7.24 -10.54
C ASP A 85 13.34 8.05 -10.88
N PRO A 86 13.46 9.30 -10.42
CA PRO A 86 14.62 10.13 -10.76
C PRO A 86 15.92 9.70 -10.06
N ARG A 87 15.87 8.80 -9.08
CA ARG A 87 17.07 8.30 -8.39
C ARG A 87 17.77 7.29 -9.30
N PRO A 88 19.03 7.54 -9.71
CA PRO A 88 19.71 6.72 -10.72
C PRO A 88 20.02 5.29 -10.26
N TYR A 89 19.85 5.00 -8.97
CA TYR A 89 20.04 3.67 -8.39
C TYR A 89 18.71 2.90 -8.23
N ILE A 90 17.56 3.47 -8.62
CA ILE A 90 16.27 2.77 -8.62
C ILE A 90 15.77 2.68 -10.05
N GLU A 91 15.79 1.46 -10.60
CA GLU A 91 15.33 1.18 -11.97
C GLU A 91 13.86 0.75 -11.99
N LEU A 92 12.98 1.55 -11.36
CA LEU A 92 11.54 1.33 -11.29
C LEU A 92 10.77 2.54 -11.81
N GLY A 93 9.56 2.28 -12.32
CA GLY A 93 8.63 3.35 -12.69
C GLY A 93 8.18 4.16 -11.47
N ASN A 94 7.77 5.41 -11.67
CA ASN A 94 7.26 6.27 -10.62
C ASN A 94 5.73 6.16 -10.45
N ARG A 95 5.14 6.94 -9.54
CA ARG A 95 3.69 6.95 -9.30
C ARG A 95 2.85 7.26 -10.54
N ALA A 96 3.34 8.13 -11.43
CA ALA A 96 2.61 8.44 -12.67
C ALA A 96 2.60 7.23 -13.61
N TYR A 97 3.70 6.47 -13.65
CA TYR A 97 3.75 5.18 -14.33
C TYR A 97 2.72 4.21 -13.73
N ALA A 98 2.75 3.99 -12.42
CA ALA A 98 1.81 3.11 -11.71
C ALA A 98 0.35 3.43 -12.03
N ASN A 99 -0.01 4.72 -12.01
CA ASN A 99 -1.35 5.20 -12.29
C ASN A 99 -1.81 4.92 -13.72
N GLY A 100 -0.94 5.14 -14.70
CA GLY A 100 -1.24 4.83 -16.10
C GLY A 100 -1.31 3.32 -16.35
N ARG A 101 -0.44 2.54 -15.71
CA ARG A 101 -0.45 1.08 -15.81
C ARG A 101 -1.73 0.47 -15.25
N LEU A 102 -2.15 0.88 -14.05
CA LEU A 102 -3.39 0.40 -13.45
C LEU A 102 -4.60 0.69 -14.35
N ARG A 103 -4.70 1.91 -14.91
CA ARG A 103 -5.76 2.25 -15.86
C ARG A 103 -5.77 1.27 -17.03
N ASP A 104 -4.60 1.06 -17.64
CA ASP A 104 -4.48 0.24 -18.84
C ASP A 104 -4.85 -1.22 -18.56
N GLU A 105 -4.44 -1.79 -17.42
CA GLU A 105 -4.82 -3.16 -17.06
C GLU A 105 -6.32 -3.32 -16.78
N VAL A 106 -6.95 -2.34 -16.12
CA VAL A 106 -8.41 -2.35 -15.93
C VAL A 106 -9.12 -2.26 -17.28
N LEU A 107 -8.64 -1.39 -18.16
CA LEU A 107 -9.19 -1.25 -19.50
C LEU A 107 -9.02 -2.55 -20.31
N ASP A 108 -7.84 -3.17 -20.27
CA ASP A 108 -7.56 -4.42 -20.97
C ASP A 108 -8.48 -5.55 -20.50
N VAL A 109 -8.76 -5.63 -19.19
CA VAL A 109 -9.73 -6.60 -18.65
C VAL A 109 -11.14 -6.34 -19.19
N ILE A 110 -11.59 -5.08 -19.21
CA ILE A 110 -12.90 -4.71 -19.78
C ILE A 110 -12.95 -5.01 -21.27
N LEU A 111 -11.89 -4.69 -22.02
CA LEU A 111 -11.80 -4.87 -23.45
C LEU A 111 -11.61 -6.32 -23.88
N ALA A 112 -11.04 -7.17 -23.04
CA ALA A 112 -10.92 -8.61 -23.28
C ALA A 112 -12.23 -9.38 -23.02
N SER A 113 -13.19 -8.76 -22.33
CA SER A 113 -14.49 -9.39 -22.11
C SER A 113 -15.34 -9.33 -23.37
N GLU A 114 -15.73 -10.50 -23.90
CA GLU A 114 -16.70 -10.63 -24.99
C GLU A 114 -18.11 -10.21 -24.57
N GLN A 115 -18.40 -10.32 -23.27
CA GLN A 115 -19.67 -9.94 -22.63
C GLN A 115 -19.45 -8.77 -21.66
N GLU A 116 -20.49 -8.41 -20.91
CA GLU A 116 -20.36 -7.49 -19.77
C GLU A 116 -19.30 -8.02 -18.79
N PRO A 117 -18.28 -7.22 -18.41
CA PRO A 117 -17.26 -7.67 -17.48
C PRO A 117 -17.89 -8.04 -16.13
N THR A 118 -17.41 -9.12 -15.52
CA THR A 118 -17.84 -9.52 -14.18
C THR A 118 -16.90 -8.97 -13.11
N LEU A 119 -17.35 -8.96 -11.85
CA LEU A 119 -16.46 -8.62 -10.73
C LEU A 119 -15.29 -9.60 -10.62
N ASP A 120 -15.46 -10.87 -11.01
CA ASP A 120 -14.37 -11.84 -11.01
C ASP A 120 -13.34 -11.55 -12.12
N ASP A 121 -13.76 -11.02 -13.27
CA ASP A 121 -12.83 -10.54 -14.29
C ASP A 121 -11.97 -9.39 -13.75
N LEU A 122 -12.58 -8.43 -13.05
CA LEU A 122 -11.90 -7.27 -12.46
C LEU A 122 -11.06 -7.63 -11.21
N ASP A 123 -11.45 -8.66 -10.45
CA ASP A 123 -10.73 -9.19 -9.27
C ASP A 123 -9.34 -9.75 -9.62
N ARG A 124 -9.03 -9.86 -10.91
CA ARG A 124 -7.71 -10.27 -11.41
C ARG A 124 -6.66 -9.18 -11.29
N VAL A 125 -7.06 -7.91 -11.20
CA VAL A 125 -6.17 -6.76 -11.04
C VAL A 125 -6.00 -6.46 -9.56
N VAL A 126 -4.77 -6.62 -9.06
CA VAL A 126 -4.42 -6.44 -7.64
C VAL A 126 -3.34 -5.40 -7.51
N ARG A 127 -3.55 -4.43 -6.62
CA ARG A 127 -2.57 -3.40 -6.24
C ARG A 127 -1.94 -3.80 -4.90
N LEU A 128 -0.62 -3.74 -4.80
CA LEU A 128 0.22 -4.10 -3.63
C LEU A 128 0.90 -2.88 -3.02
N ASP A 129 0.44 -2.34 -1.90
CA ASP A 129 1.12 -1.22 -1.26
C ASP A 129 2.26 -1.71 -0.36
N LEU A 130 3.46 -1.14 -0.52
CA LEU A 130 4.66 -1.54 0.20
C LEU A 130 5.32 -0.33 0.86
N ASP A 131 5.48 -0.37 2.18
CA ASP A 131 6.13 0.68 2.97
C ASP A 131 7.34 0.13 3.72
N LEU A 132 8.49 0.82 3.64
CA LEU A 132 9.68 0.42 4.38
C LEU A 132 9.57 0.80 5.85
N ASP A 133 9.58 -0.21 6.71
CA ASP A 133 9.40 -0.04 8.14
C ASP A 133 10.56 0.74 8.76
N GLU A 134 10.21 1.79 9.52
CA GLU A 134 11.15 2.62 10.26
C GLU A 134 12.23 3.29 9.38
N PHE A 135 11.99 3.50 8.08
CA PHE A 135 13.01 4.04 7.17
C PHE A 135 13.57 5.40 7.61
N LYS A 136 12.73 6.28 8.16
CA LYS A 136 13.21 7.54 8.75
C LYS A 136 14.14 7.29 9.94
N THR A 137 13.75 6.42 10.87
CA THR A 137 14.57 6.06 12.03
C THR A 137 15.90 5.45 11.59
N PHE A 138 15.87 4.64 10.53
CA PHE A 138 17.05 4.06 9.90
C PHE A 138 17.98 5.15 9.35
N ASN A 139 17.45 6.11 8.61
CA ASN A 139 18.23 7.26 8.11
C ASN A 139 18.81 8.12 9.24
N ASP A 140 18.02 8.36 10.29
CA ASP A 140 18.47 9.09 11.47
C ASP A 140 19.62 8.35 12.20
N TYR A 141 19.64 7.00 12.15
CA TYR A 141 20.65 6.17 12.83
C TYR A 141 21.91 5.90 11.97
N TYR A 142 21.74 5.40 10.75
CA TYR A 142 22.84 5.00 9.84
C TYR A 142 23.22 6.07 8.80
N GLY A 143 22.45 7.15 8.69
CA GLY A 143 22.64 8.22 7.72
C GLY A 143 21.97 7.95 6.37
N HIS A 144 21.70 9.03 5.63
CA HIS A 144 20.99 8.97 4.34
C HIS A 144 21.64 8.07 3.30
N LYS A 145 22.98 7.99 3.26
CA LYS A 145 23.68 7.10 2.32
C LYS A 145 23.38 5.62 2.58
N ALA A 146 23.24 5.22 3.84
CA ALA A 146 22.80 3.86 4.17
C ALA A 146 21.33 3.65 3.77
N GLY A 147 20.48 4.66 3.93
CA GLY A 147 19.10 4.62 3.45
C GLY A 147 19.01 4.48 1.93
N ASP A 148 19.84 5.19 1.17
CA ASP A 148 19.94 5.04 -0.29
C ASP A 148 20.32 3.60 -0.67
N ASN A 149 21.26 2.98 0.05
CA ASN A 149 21.63 1.57 -0.17
C ASN A 149 20.47 0.61 0.14
N ILE A 150 19.68 0.89 1.19
CA ILE A 150 18.46 0.12 1.51
C ILE A 150 17.44 0.25 0.38
N LEU A 151 17.18 1.47 -0.11
CA LEU A 151 16.23 1.70 -1.20
C LEU A 151 16.68 1.00 -2.49
N HIS A 152 17.97 1.08 -2.83
CA HIS A 152 18.54 0.37 -3.96
C HIS A 152 18.35 -1.14 -3.81
N THR A 153 18.74 -1.70 -2.66
CA THR A 153 18.61 -3.14 -2.38
C THR A 153 17.16 -3.59 -2.45
N PHE A 154 16.24 -2.82 -1.87
CA PHE A 154 14.82 -3.12 -1.93
C PHE A 154 14.29 -3.11 -3.36
N SER A 155 14.67 -2.10 -4.17
CA SER A 155 14.27 -2.03 -5.58
C SER A 155 14.79 -3.23 -6.40
N GLU A 156 16.01 -3.68 -6.14
CA GLU A 156 16.57 -4.88 -6.76
C GLU A 156 15.84 -6.15 -6.32
N THR A 157 15.49 -6.27 -5.03
CA THR A 157 14.64 -7.36 -4.53
C THR A 157 13.28 -7.38 -5.20
N LEU A 158 12.64 -6.24 -5.43
CA LEU A 158 11.36 -6.17 -6.15
C LEU A 158 11.49 -6.53 -7.64
N LYS A 159 12.65 -6.28 -8.26
CA LYS A 159 12.86 -6.57 -9.69
C LYS A 159 13.24 -8.03 -9.93
N ASN A 160 14.17 -8.52 -9.12
CA ASN A 160 14.96 -9.73 -9.35
C ASN A 160 14.94 -10.72 -8.18
N GLY A 161 14.22 -10.42 -7.11
CA GLY A 161 14.20 -11.25 -5.90
C GLY A 161 13.60 -12.64 -6.10
N GLU A 162 13.87 -13.50 -5.12
CA GLU A 162 13.39 -14.88 -5.08
C GLU A 162 11.87 -14.93 -4.95
N ALA A 163 11.26 -14.08 -4.13
CA ALA A 163 9.81 -14.02 -3.96
C ALA A 163 9.11 -13.65 -5.28
N VAL A 164 9.70 -12.74 -6.06
CA VAL A 164 9.16 -12.29 -7.35
C VAL A 164 9.34 -13.37 -8.40
N SER A 165 10.49 -14.04 -8.41
CA SER A 165 10.74 -15.21 -9.27
C SER A 165 9.75 -16.32 -8.99
N TRP A 166 9.53 -16.65 -7.71
CA TRP A 166 8.53 -17.63 -7.27
C TRP A 166 7.10 -17.26 -7.73
N LEU A 167 6.73 -15.97 -7.66
CA LEU A 167 5.42 -15.51 -8.10
C LEU A 167 5.23 -15.70 -9.61
N ARG A 168 6.28 -15.41 -10.40
CA ARG A 168 6.30 -15.62 -11.86
C ARG A 168 6.16 -17.10 -12.24
N GLU A 169 6.71 -18.01 -11.43
CA GLU A 169 6.64 -19.46 -11.63
C GLU A 169 5.25 -20.06 -11.37
N GLN A 170 4.32 -19.34 -10.72
CA GLN A 170 3.01 -19.89 -10.37
C GLN A 170 2.10 -20.18 -11.57
N ASP A 171 2.50 -19.79 -12.80
CA ASP A 171 1.73 -19.92 -14.05
C ASP A 171 0.27 -19.40 -13.97
N VAL A 172 0.00 -18.50 -13.02
CA VAL A 172 -1.31 -17.84 -12.85
C VAL A 172 -1.29 -16.37 -13.24
N LEU A 173 -0.16 -15.84 -13.70
CA LEU A 173 -0.05 -14.44 -14.13
C LEU A 173 -0.38 -14.30 -15.61
N THR A 174 -1.04 -13.22 -15.98
CA THR A 174 -1.27 -12.90 -17.39
C THR A 174 0.08 -12.60 -18.03
N ALA A 175 0.41 -13.32 -19.11
CA ALA A 175 1.53 -12.95 -19.96
C ALA A 175 1.12 -11.71 -20.77
N ARG A 176 1.97 -10.68 -20.77
CA ARG A 176 1.70 -9.47 -21.56
C ARG A 176 2.09 -9.68 -23.02
N ASP A 177 3.26 -10.26 -23.24
CA ASP A 177 3.72 -10.69 -24.55
C ASP A 177 4.83 -11.75 -24.43
N GLU A 178 5.35 -12.20 -25.57
CA GLU A 178 6.43 -13.20 -25.65
C GLU A 178 7.75 -12.78 -24.96
N ASN A 179 7.97 -11.47 -24.77
CA ASN A 179 9.18 -10.86 -24.22
C ASN A 179 9.02 -10.29 -22.80
N GLN A 180 7.78 -10.11 -22.31
CA GLN A 180 7.42 -9.71 -20.95
C GLN A 180 6.49 -10.77 -20.34
N PRO A 181 7.07 -11.86 -19.82
CA PRO A 181 6.32 -13.07 -19.48
C PRO A 181 5.42 -12.93 -18.24
N SER A 182 5.46 -11.80 -17.51
CA SER A 182 4.71 -11.67 -16.26
C SER A 182 4.18 -10.26 -15.98
N ALA A 183 2.87 -10.16 -15.74
CA ALA A 183 2.17 -8.94 -15.34
C ALA A 183 2.34 -8.62 -13.84
N VAL A 184 3.56 -8.74 -13.32
CA VAL A 184 3.95 -8.15 -12.03
C VAL A 184 4.90 -7.00 -12.29
N GLU A 185 4.46 -5.79 -11.96
CA GLU A 185 5.24 -4.55 -12.12
C GLU A 185 5.32 -3.83 -10.78
N PHE A 186 6.52 -3.37 -10.43
CA PHE A 186 6.75 -2.58 -9.23
C PHE A 186 7.12 -1.15 -9.58
N THR A 187 6.76 -0.22 -8.70
CA THR A 187 6.96 1.21 -8.87
C THR A 187 7.38 1.86 -7.58
N VAL A 188 8.01 3.02 -7.67
CA VAL A 188 8.19 3.92 -6.55
C VAL A 188 7.07 4.93 -6.52
N GLU A 189 6.42 5.08 -5.37
CA GLU A 189 5.27 5.98 -5.22
C GLU A 189 5.51 7.14 -4.26
N GLY A 190 6.54 7.03 -3.42
CA GLY A 190 6.98 8.05 -2.47
C GLY A 190 8.49 7.98 -2.18
N GLY A 191 8.90 8.53 -1.03
CA GLY A 191 10.30 8.47 -0.60
C GLY A 191 10.74 7.04 -0.30
N GLU A 192 9.94 6.36 0.52
CA GLU A 192 10.08 5.01 1.03
C GLU A 192 8.90 4.09 0.67
N GLU A 193 7.92 4.63 -0.04
CA GLU A 193 6.69 3.96 -0.46
C GLU A 193 6.85 3.40 -1.88
N PHE A 194 6.49 2.13 -2.05
CA PHE A 194 6.54 1.41 -3.31
C PHE A 194 5.16 0.80 -3.61
N GLY A 195 4.87 0.66 -4.89
CA GLY A 195 3.67 0.01 -5.38
C GLY A 195 4.00 -1.26 -6.16
N GLY A 196 3.06 -2.19 -6.18
CA GLY A 196 3.05 -3.31 -7.12
C GLY A 196 1.69 -3.44 -7.80
N LEU A 197 1.70 -3.90 -9.05
CA LEU A 197 0.50 -4.27 -9.79
C LEU A 197 0.66 -5.73 -10.23
N ILE A 198 -0.29 -6.58 -9.86
CA ILE A 198 -0.35 -7.99 -10.25
C ILE A 198 -1.63 -8.21 -11.07
N VAL A 199 -1.50 -8.84 -12.24
CA VAL A 199 -2.65 -9.24 -13.06
C VAL A 199 -2.71 -10.76 -13.24
N PHE A 200 -3.67 -11.40 -12.58
CA PHE A 200 -3.90 -12.84 -12.66
C PHE A 200 -4.54 -13.26 -14.00
N LYS A 201 -4.35 -14.51 -14.43
CA LYS A 201 -4.99 -15.11 -15.62
C LYS A 201 -6.49 -15.23 -15.42
N LYS A 202 -7.23 -15.26 -16.54
CA LYS A 202 -8.67 -15.48 -16.51
C LYS A 202 -8.95 -16.88 -15.97
N GLY A 203 -9.91 -16.99 -15.06
CA GLY A 203 -10.30 -18.28 -14.45
C GLY A 203 -9.44 -18.72 -13.28
N THR A 204 -8.40 -17.98 -12.88
CA THR A 204 -7.82 -18.16 -11.53
C THR A 204 -8.92 -17.90 -10.51
N SER A 205 -9.09 -18.75 -9.49
CA SER A 205 -10.13 -18.52 -8.48
C SER A 205 -9.69 -17.45 -7.47
N SER A 206 -10.67 -16.74 -6.88
CA SER A 206 -10.42 -15.74 -5.83
C SER A 206 -9.66 -16.33 -4.63
N THR A 207 -10.01 -17.56 -4.20
CA THR A 207 -9.27 -18.28 -3.15
C THR A 207 -7.82 -18.55 -3.55
N LYS A 208 -7.56 -18.99 -4.79
CA LYS A 208 -6.19 -19.26 -5.25
C LYS A 208 -5.36 -17.97 -5.35
N ARG A 209 -5.98 -16.86 -5.77
CA ARG A 209 -5.34 -15.53 -5.75
C ARG A 209 -4.91 -15.16 -4.33
N GLN A 210 -5.82 -15.27 -3.36
CA GLN A 210 -5.55 -14.96 -1.96
C GLN A 210 -4.43 -15.82 -1.37
N GLU A 211 -4.43 -17.14 -1.63
CA GLU A 211 -3.34 -18.03 -1.21
C GLU A 211 -1.98 -17.59 -1.77
N ILE A 212 -1.93 -17.24 -3.06
CA ILE A 212 -0.69 -16.80 -3.72
C ILE A 212 -0.23 -15.46 -3.16
N LEU A 213 -1.14 -14.51 -2.94
CA LEU A 213 -0.81 -13.20 -2.38
C LEU A 213 -0.30 -13.32 -0.94
N ALA A 214 -0.93 -14.15 -0.10
CA ALA A 214 -0.48 -14.40 1.26
C ALA A 214 0.93 -15.03 1.30
N GLU A 215 1.18 -16.03 0.46
CA GLU A 215 2.50 -16.67 0.37
C GLU A 215 3.55 -15.71 -0.23
N PHE A 216 3.19 -14.95 -1.26
CA PHE A 216 4.06 -13.94 -1.88
C PHE A 216 4.52 -12.89 -0.86
N THR A 217 3.57 -12.30 -0.13
CA THR A 217 3.84 -11.26 0.87
C THR A 217 4.74 -11.80 1.97
N HIS A 218 4.47 -13.00 2.48
CA HIS A 218 5.32 -13.65 3.47
C HIS A 218 6.76 -13.85 2.97
N ARG A 219 6.93 -14.38 1.75
CA ARG A 219 8.25 -14.60 1.13
C ARG A 219 9.00 -13.29 0.94
N LEU A 220 8.33 -12.28 0.38
CA LEU A 220 8.94 -10.98 0.11
C LEU A 220 9.38 -10.31 1.42
N GLN A 221 8.56 -10.35 2.47
CA GLN A 221 8.92 -9.83 3.78
C GLN A 221 10.16 -10.51 4.37
N ALA A 222 10.23 -11.84 4.28
CA ALA A 222 11.36 -12.61 4.77
C ALA A 222 12.65 -12.31 3.99
N GLU A 223 12.56 -12.25 2.66
CA GLU A 223 13.68 -11.93 1.77
C GLU A 223 14.22 -10.52 2.04
N VAL A 224 13.33 -9.51 2.11
CA VAL A 224 13.69 -8.12 2.39
C VAL A 224 14.36 -7.98 3.75
N ALA A 225 13.80 -8.62 4.79
CA ALA A 225 14.41 -8.63 6.12
C ALA A 225 15.82 -9.25 6.11
N ALA A 226 16.03 -10.33 5.35
CA ALA A 226 17.35 -10.94 5.20
C ALA A 226 18.34 -10.01 4.47
N LYS A 227 17.91 -9.41 3.36
CA LYS A 227 18.74 -8.47 2.56
C LYS A 227 19.09 -7.20 3.33
N PHE A 228 18.17 -6.68 4.14
CA PHE A 228 18.46 -5.51 4.96
C PHE A 228 19.49 -5.82 6.05
N LYS A 229 19.47 -7.03 6.63
CA LYS A 229 20.53 -7.47 7.55
C LYS A 229 21.91 -7.48 6.89
N GLU A 230 22.00 -7.91 5.62
CA GLU A 230 23.24 -7.86 4.84
C GLU A 230 23.73 -6.41 4.67
N VAL A 231 22.86 -5.50 4.22
CA VAL A 231 23.20 -4.07 4.03
C VAL A 231 23.67 -3.42 5.33
N ILE A 232 23.00 -3.73 6.45
CA ILE A 232 23.37 -3.21 7.76
C ILE A 232 24.75 -3.73 8.18
N ALA A 233 25.01 -5.02 8.01
CA ALA A 233 26.30 -5.62 8.34
C ALA A 233 27.45 -5.03 7.51
N GLU A 234 27.22 -4.75 6.24
CA GLU A 234 28.21 -4.09 5.38
C GLU A 234 28.49 -2.64 5.80
N THR A 235 27.50 -1.99 6.41
CA THR A 235 27.58 -0.63 6.94
C THR A 235 28.34 -0.58 8.29
N THR A 236 28.49 -1.71 8.99
CA THR A 236 29.09 -1.84 10.33
C THR A 236 30.35 -2.74 10.34
N GLU A 237 31.36 -2.45 9.52
CA GLU A 237 32.60 -3.25 9.50
C GLU A 237 33.41 -3.06 10.79
N GLY A 238 33.62 -4.15 11.54
CA GLY A 238 34.34 -4.13 12.82
C GLY A 238 33.53 -3.61 14.01
N GLY A 239 32.20 -3.49 13.88
CA GLY A 239 31.32 -2.89 14.90
C GLY A 239 31.33 -1.35 14.90
N GLU A 240 32.16 -0.72 14.06
CA GLU A 240 32.15 0.72 13.83
C GLU A 240 31.35 1.04 12.56
N LEU A 241 30.49 2.05 12.65
CA LEU A 241 29.75 2.56 11.49
C LEU A 241 30.73 3.14 10.46
N LYS A 242 30.73 2.61 9.23
CA LYS A 242 31.53 3.14 8.11
C LYS A 242 31.18 4.59 7.78
N PHE A 243 29.98 5.02 8.13
CA PHE A 243 29.49 6.38 7.96
C PHE A 243 29.38 7.03 9.34
N PRO A 244 30.31 7.94 9.72
CA PRO A 244 30.31 8.49 11.06
C PRO A 244 29.15 9.47 11.28
N ARG A 245 28.23 9.08 12.18
CA ARG A 245 27.25 9.87 12.97
C ARG A 245 26.02 10.47 12.29
N LEU A 246 24.87 10.39 13.00
CA LEU A 246 24.00 11.56 13.34
C LEU A 246 22.89 11.29 14.38
N LYS A 247 23.20 10.71 15.54
CA LYS A 247 22.58 10.99 16.86
C LYS A 247 23.16 9.99 17.87
N GLU A 248 23.60 10.47 19.03
CA GLU A 248 23.66 9.57 20.19
C GLU A 248 22.24 9.01 20.38
N PRO A 249 22.08 7.73 20.78
CA PRO A 249 20.75 7.20 21.08
C PRO A 249 20.02 8.18 22.02
N PRO A 250 18.68 8.32 21.90
CA PRO A 250 17.93 9.25 22.73
C PRO A 250 18.33 9.14 24.20
N ALA A 251 18.44 10.27 24.90
CA ALA A 251 18.89 10.26 26.30
C ALA A 251 18.12 9.21 27.12
N GLY A 252 18.88 8.32 27.78
CA GLY A 252 18.36 7.20 28.56
C GLY A 252 18.33 5.85 27.83
N VAL A 253 18.57 5.79 26.52
CA VAL A 253 18.65 4.53 25.76
C VAL A 253 20.10 4.08 25.67
N THR A 254 20.41 2.91 26.24
CA THR A 254 21.72 2.26 26.10
C THR A 254 21.59 1.13 25.10
N LEU A 255 22.27 1.24 23.96
CA LEU A 255 22.28 0.18 22.97
C LEU A 255 23.33 -0.87 23.35
N PRO A 256 22.99 -2.16 23.30
CA PRO A 256 23.96 -3.23 23.54
C PRO A 256 25.05 -3.22 22.47
N GLU A 257 26.23 -3.72 22.82
CA GLU A 257 27.30 -3.94 21.84
C GLU A 257 26.82 -4.88 20.75
N GLY A 258 26.94 -4.47 19.49
CA GLY A 258 26.47 -5.23 18.33
C GLY A 258 24.99 -5.07 17.97
N PHE A 259 24.27 -4.12 18.57
CA PHE A 259 22.89 -3.79 18.18
C PHE A 259 22.75 -3.54 16.67
N LEU A 260 21.82 -4.25 16.03
CA LEU A 260 21.44 -4.04 14.64
C LEU A 260 19.97 -3.66 14.56
N MET A 261 19.68 -2.44 14.14
CA MET A 261 18.30 -2.01 13.92
C MET A 261 17.57 -2.93 12.95
N GLU A 262 16.42 -3.48 13.35
CA GLU A 262 15.61 -4.30 12.46
C GLU A 262 14.73 -3.41 11.57
N SER A 263 14.89 -3.56 10.26
CA SER A 263 13.99 -2.97 9.26
C SER A 263 13.37 -4.07 8.40
N GLY A 264 12.24 -3.75 7.78
CA GLY A 264 11.49 -4.67 6.94
C GLY A 264 10.52 -3.91 6.04
N VAL A 265 9.51 -4.61 5.55
CA VAL A 265 8.49 -4.04 4.67
C VAL A 265 7.09 -4.42 5.14
N SER A 266 6.24 -3.42 5.28
CA SER A 266 4.81 -3.62 5.49
C SER A 266 4.13 -3.71 4.13
N ILE A 267 3.32 -4.75 3.93
CA ILE A 267 2.68 -5.01 2.63
C ILE A 267 1.18 -5.12 2.83
N GLY A 268 0.44 -4.32 2.07
CA GLY A 268 -1.00 -4.42 1.91
C GLY A 268 -1.35 -4.71 0.45
N TYR A 269 -2.54 -5.27 0.21
CA TYR A 269 -3.04 -5.40 -1.15
C TYR A 269 -4.54 -5.22 -1.22
N ALA A 270 -5.02 -4.78 -2.37
CA ALA A 270 -6.44 -4.67 -2.67
C ALA A 270 -6.71 -5.04 -4.13
N SER A 271 -7.81 -5.74 -4.37
CA SER A 271 -8.38 -5.96 -5.69
C SER A 271 -9.59 -5.05 -5.94
N ILE A 272 -10.07 -5.00 -7.18
CA ILE A 272 -11.31 -4.27 -7.50
C ILE A 272 -12.51 -4.82 -6.73
N LYS A 273 -12.51 -6.13 -6.43
CA LYS A 273 -13.58 -6.75 -5.65
C LYS A 273 -13.62 -6.22 -4.22
N ASP A 274 -12.46 -5.99 -3.60
CA ASP A 274 -12.35 -5.48 -2.23
C ASP A 274 -12.92 -4.05 -2.08
N ILE A 275 -12.96 -3.30 -3.18
CA ILE A 275 -13.42 -1.90 -3.19
C ILE A 275 -14.76 -1.71 -3.90
N ALA A 276 -15.35 -2.77 -4.46
CA ALA A 276 -16.52 -2.67 -5.32
C ALA A 276 -17.71 -1.98 -4.64
N GLU A 277 -17.87 -2.20 -3.33
CA GLU A 277 -18.93 -1.62 -2.52
C GLU A 277 -18.62 -0.19 -2.05
N LYS A 278 -17.34 0.24 -2.11
CA LYS A 278 -16.88 1.56 -1.66
C LYS A 278 -16.92 2.62 -2.76
N VAL A 279 -16.86 2.20 -4.03
CA VAL A 279 -16.90 3.13 -5.17
C VAL A 279 -18.33 3.48 -5.50
N THR A 280 -18.72 4.72 -5.23
CA THR A 280 -20.00 5.28 -5.66
C THR A 280 -19.89 5.90 -7.04
N ILE A 281 -20.81 5.56 -7.94
CA ILE A 281 -20.90 6.11 -9.30
C ILE A 281 -22.19 6.90 -9.42
N ASP A 282 -22.06 8.16 -9.86
CA ASP A 282 -23.23 9.01 -10.12
C ASP A 282 -23.77 8.69 -11.53
N GLU A 283 -25.07 8.39 -11.64
CA GLU A 283 -25.68 7.93 -12.90
C GLU A 283 -25.61 8.97 -14.03
N THR A 284 -25.43 10.25 -13.70
CA THR A 284 -25.47 11.35 -14.66
C THR A 284 -24.16 12.13 -14.67
N GLY A 285 -23.39 11.98 -15.75
CA GLY A 285 -22.32 12.92 -16.10
C GLY A 285 -20.91 12.49 -15.73
N GLU A 286 -20.71 11.33 -15.10
CA GLU A 286 -19.36 10.82 -14.88
C GLU A 286 -18.75 10.28 -16.17
N THR A 287 -17.48 10.60 -16.39
CA THR A 287 -16.71 10.06 -17.51
C THR A 287 -16.04 8.76 -17.11
N PHE A 288 -15.63 7.94 -18.08
CA PHE A 288 -14.82 6.74 -17.84
C PHE A 288 -13.58 7.06 -16.98
N GLU A 289 -12.87 8.13 -17.31
CA GLU A 289 -11.68 8.56 -16.57
C GLU A 289 -11.99 8.98 -15.12
N THR A 290 -13.16 9.57 -14.88
CA THR A 290 -13.61 9.90 -13.52
C THR A 290 -13.79 8.63 -12.69
N VAL A 291 -14.48 7.62 -13.24
CA VAL A 291 -14.74 6.36 -12.55
C VAL A 291 -13.47 5.55 -12.33
N ILE A 292 -12.58 5.46 -13.33
CA ILE A 292 -11.25 4.86 -13.15
C ILE A 292 -10.45 5.60 -12.07
N GLY A 293 -10.55 6.93 -12.03
CA GLY A 293 -9.95 7.74 -10.97
C GLY A 293 -10.45 7.36 -9.57
N LYS A 294 -11.76 7.12 -9.41
CA LYS A 294 -12.37 6.66 -8.15
C LYS A 294 -11.93 5.24 -7.77
N ILE A 295 -11.97 4.30 -8.72
CA ILE A 295 -11.50 2.92 -8.53
C ILE A 295 -10.04 2.94 -8.06
N ARG A 296 -9.19 3.70 -8.74
CA ARG A 296 -7.79 3.88 -8.36
C ARG A 296 -7.66 4.43 -6.94
N ALA A 297 -8.34 5.53 -6.63
CA ALA A 297 -8.24 6.13 -5.29
C ALA A 297 -8.61 5.14 -4.18
N GLN A 298 -9.68 4.35 -4.38
CA GLN A 298 -10.13 3.34 -3.42
C GLN A 298 -9.17 2.14 -3.32
N LEU A 299 -8.55 1.72 -4.44
CA LEU A 299 -7.50 0.68 -4.42
C LEU A 299 -6.30 1.13 -3.59
N TYR A 300 -5.84 2.36 -3.80
CA TYR A 300 -4.75 2.95 -3.01
C TYR A 300 -5.11 3.01 -1.53
N GLU A 301 -6.26 3.62 -1.18
CA GLU A 301 -6.70 3.75 0.20
C GLU A 301 -6.85 2.39 0.91
N THR A 302 -7.43 1.39 0.24
CA THR A 302 -7.63 0.06 0.83
C THR A 302 -6.31 -0.71 0.97
N SER A 303 -5.42 -0.64 -0.03
CA SER A 303 -4.11 -1.33 0.05
C SER A 303 -3.17 -0.68 1.06
N ASP A 304 -3.11 0.65 1.13
CA ASP A 304 -2.40 1.41 2.18
C ASP A 304 -2.94 1.08 3.57
N GLY A 305 -4.28 1.03 3.74
CA GLY A 305 -4.90 0.60 4.99
C GLY A 305 -4.44 -0.79 5.45
N HIS A 306 -4.42 -1.78 4.54
CA HIS A 306 -3.91 -3.11 4.85
C HIS A 306 -2.39 -3.12 5.14
N ALA A 307 -1.61 -2.28 4.47
CA ALA A 307 -0.18 -2.15 4.74
C ALA A 307 0.05 -1.57 6.15
N LEU A 308 -0.72 -0.57 6.55
CA LEU A 308 -0.69 0.01 7.89
C LEU A 308 -1.10 -0.99 8.97
N GLU A 309 -2.14 -1.80 8.73
CA GLU A 309 -2.52 -2.89 9.64
C GLU A 309 -1.38 -3.90 9.80
N ASN A 310 -0.73 -4.30 8.71
CA ASN A 310 0.44 -5.18 8.74
C ASN A 310 1.59 -4.55 9.55
N LYS A 311 1.83 -3.26 9.35
CA LYS A 311 2.84 -2.48 10.08
C LYS A 311 2.60 -2.50 11.58
N GLU A 312 1.37 -2.24 12.02
CA GLU A 312 1.01 -2.25 13.43
C GLU A 312 1.11 -3.65 14.04
N VAL A 313 0.69 -4.71 13.33
CA VAL A 313 0.87 -6.11 13.81
C VAL A 313 2.35 -6.43 14.01
N ARG A 314 3.20 -6.09 13.04
CA ARG A 314 4.65 -6.34 13.14
C ARG A 314 5.31 -5.52 14.23
N LYS A 315 4.89 -4.28 14.40
CA LYS A 315 5.34 -3.39 15.47
C LYS A 315 4.95 -3.93 16.86
N MET A 316 3.72 -4.41 17.04
CA MET A 316 3.29 -5.09 18.26
C MET A 316 4.11 -6.36 18.53
N ALA A 317 4.34 -7.19 17.51
CA ALA A 317 5.18 -8.39 17.65
C ALA A 317 6.63 -8.05 18.06
N ARG A 318 7.18 -6.92 17.57
CA ARG A 318 8.49 -6.41 18.01
C ARG A 318 8.46 -5.95 19.48
N TRP A 319 7.39 -5.31 19.93
CA TRP A 319 7.23 -4.88 21.31
C TRP A 319 7.07 -6.03 22.30
N GLU A 320 6.39 -7.10 21.89
CA GLU A 320 6.20 -8.32 22.68
C GLU A 320 7.41 -9.24 22.70
N SER A 321 8.43 -8.94 21.88
CA SER A 321 9.68 -9.70 21.89
C SER A 321 10.46 -9.49 23.21
N ASN A 322 11.36 -10.44 23.51
CA ASN A 322 12.10 -10.47 24.77
C ASN A 322 12.81 -9.14 25.07
N GLU A 323 12.89 -8.76 26.35
CA GLU A 323 13.67 -7.60 26.78
C GLU A 323 15.11 -7.66 26.27
N GLY A 324 15.58 -6.53 25.73
CA GLY A 324 16.91 -6.41 25.15
C GLY A 324 17.05 -6.98 23.73
N SER A 325 15.96 -7.41 23.08
CA SER A 325 15.98 -7.72 21.66
C SER A 325 16.23 -6.46 20.82
N ASP A 326 16.90 -6.64 19.68
CA ASP A 326 17.10 -5.57 18.71
C ASP A 326 15.76 -5.01 18.20
N ALA A 327 14.74 -5.86 18.10
CA ALA A 327 13.36 -5.50 17.76
C ALA A 327 12.75 -4.48 18.73
N LYS A 328 12.84 -4.73 20.05
CA LYS A 328 12.29 -3.85 21.09
C LYS A 328 13.10 -2.54 21.14
N LEU A 329 14.42 -2.62 21.09
CA LEU A 329 15.30 -1.45 21.10
C LEU A 329 15.09 -0.56 19.86
N THR A 330 14.84 -1.16 18.69
CA THR A 330 14.50 -0.40 17.47
C THR A 330 13.27 0.48 17.67
N ALA A 331 12.24 -0.02 18.35
CA ALA A 331 11.06 0.76 18.66
C ALA A 331 11.33 1.89 19.66
N GLU A 332 12.21 1.67 20.65
CA GLU A 332 12.57 2.67 21.66
C GLU A 332 13.41 3.84 21.10
N ILE A 333 14.20 3.60 20.06
CA ILE A 333 15.04 4.62 19.40
C ILE A 333 14.18 5.61 18.59
N SER A 334 13.06 5.15 18.01
CA SER A 334 12.15 6.00 17.25
C SER A 334 11.43 6.98 18.18
N PRO A 335 11.46 8.31 17.93
CA PRO A 335 10.71 9.27 18.75
C PRO A 335 9.22 8.95 18.84
N ARG A 336 8.65 8.44 17.73
CA ARG A 336 7.26 7.99 17.66
C ARG A 336 7.06 6.70 18.45
N GLY A 337 7.93 5.71 18.25
CA GLY A 337 7.87 4.45 18.99
C GLY A 337 8.00 4.65 20.51
N ARG A 338 8.86 5.57 20.96
CA ARG A 338 8.97 5.95 22.38
C ARG A 338 7.70 6.62 22.90
N ALA A 339 7.09 7.54 22.14
CA ALA A 339 5.84 8.17 22.55
C ALA A 339 4.70 7.15 22.68
N GLU A 340 4.62 6.22 21.75
CA GLU A 340 3.62 5.14 21.77
C GLU A 340 3.88 4.14 22.90
N LEU A 341 5.14 3.81 23.20
CA LEU A 341 5.51 3.00 24.36
C LEU A 341 5.08 3.68 25.66
N LEU A 342 5.36 4.96 25.82
CA LEU A 342 4.96 5.72 27.00
C LEU A 342 3.43 5.81 27.14
N GLU A 343 2.70 5.93 26.02
CA GLU A 343 1.23 5.91 26.05
C GLU A 343 0.69 4.53 26.40
N LYS A 344 1.30 3.44 25.90
CA LYS A 344 0.95 2.07 26.30
C LYS A 344 1.22 1.84 27.78
N GLU A 345 2.41 2.19 28.27
CA GLU A 345 2.77 2.08 29.70
C GLU A 345 1.81 2.90 30.58
N LYS A 346 1.44 4.10 30.13
CA LYS A 346 0.42 4.93 30.79
C LYS A 346 -0.93 4.21 30.83
N ASN A 347 -1.41 3.66 29.72
CA ASN A 347 -2.68 2.94 29.66
C ASN A 347 -2.68 1.68 30.55
N ASP A 348 -1.57 0.94 30.58
CA ASP A 348 -1.40 -0.25 31.43
C ASP A 348 -1.39 0.15 32.93
N LEU A 349 -0.74 1.27 33.28
CA LEU A 349 -0.77 1.83 34.62
C LEU A 349 -2.16 2.33 35.01
N GLU A 350 -2.89 2.98 34.10
CA GLU A 350 -4.27 3.43 34.32
C GLU A 350 -5.21 2.23 34.56
N ALA A 351 -5.08 1.16 33.76
CA ALA A 351 -5.82 -0.08 33.96
C ALA A 351 -5.50 -0.74 35.32
N ARG A 352 -4.22 -0.78 35.70
CA ARG A 352 -3.80 -1.32 37.01
C ARG A 352 -4.28 -0.46 38.19
N ILE A 353 -4.31 0.86 38.04
CA ILE A 353 -4.87 1.78 39.04
C ILE A 353 -6.36 1.50 39.24
N GLU A 354 -7.11 1.27 38.16
CA GLU A 354 -8.54 0.99 38.23
C GLU A 354 -8.82 -0.38 38.87
N GLU A 355 -8.02 -1.40 38.55
CA GLU A 355 -8.07 -2.70 39.23
C GLU A 355 -7.83 -2.56 40.75
N LEU A 356 -6.77 -1.83 41.15
CA LEU A 356 -6.44 -1.60 42.56
C LEU A 356 -7.53 -0.79 43.29
N ARG A 357 -8.21 0.13 42.61
CA ARG A 357 -9.38 0.84 43.18
C ARG A 357 -10.53 -0.13 43.45
N GLY A 358 -10.79 -1.05 42.54
CA GLY A 358 -11.78 -2.12 42.73
C GLY A 358 -11.44 -3.01 43.93
N GLU A 359 -10.18 -3.43 44.06
CA GLU A 359 -9.69 -4.21 45.21
C GLU A 359 -9.83 -3.43 46.53
N MET A 360 -9.45 -2.14 46.54
CA MET A 360 -9.60 -1.28 47.70
C MET A 360 -11.06 -1.11 48.12
N GLN A 361 -11.98 -0.92 47.16
CA GLN A 361 -13.41 -0.82 47.45
C GLN A 361 -13.94 -2.12 48.07
N ALA A 362 -13.59 -3.27 47.51
CA ALA A 362 -14.01 -4.57 48.04
C ALA A 362 -13.48 -4.82 49.48
N LEU A 363 -12.24 -4.40 49.76
CA LEU A 363 -11.67 -4.46 51.10
C LEU A 363 -12.39 -3.52 52.08
N GLN A 364 -12.76 -2.32 51.62
CA GLN A 364 -13.51 -1.36 52.42
C GLN A 364 -14.90 -1.91 52.79
N GLU A 365 -15.64 -2.45 51.81
CA GLU A 365 -16.96 -3.08 52.04
C GLU A 365 -16.87 -4.23 53.05
N LYS A 366 -15.83 -5.07 52.94
CA LYS A 366 -15.58 -6.16 53.89
C LYS A 366 -15.23 -5.65 55.30
N ASN A 367 -14.47 -4.56 55.39
CA ASN A 367 -14.15 -3.94 56.67
C ASN A 367 -15.41 -3.36 57.32
N ASP A 368 -16.26 -2.69 56.55
CA ASP A 368 -17.53 -2.14 57.02
C ASP A 368 -18.46 -3.26 57.53
N GLU A 369 -18.53 -4.40 56.83
CA GLU A 369 -19.25 -5.60 57.30
C GLU A 369 -18.70 -6.14 58.62
N LEU A 370 -17.38 -6.22 58.76
CA LEU A 370 -16.73 -6.68 59.99
C LEU A 370 -16.98 -5.71 61.16
N GLN A 371 -16.96 -4.40 60.91
CA GLN A 371 -17.29 -3.38 61.91
C GLN A 371 -18.75 -3.51 62.36
N GLU A 372 -19.68 -3.67 61.43
CA GLU A 372 -21.09 -3.88 61.75
C GLU A 372 -21.31 -5.15 62.59
N ARG A 373 -20.59 -6.23 62.28
CA ARG A 373 -20.61 -7.47 63.08
C ARG A 373 -20.05 -7.26 64.48
N LEU A 374 -18.94 -6.52 64.61
CA LEU A 374 -18.35 -6.20 65.89
C LEU A 374 -19.32 -5.40 66.77
N THR A 375 -19.93 -4.34 66.22
CA THR A 375 -20.92 -3.53 66.94
C THR A 375 -22.13 -4.36 67.40
N ARG A 376 -22.61 -5.29 66.56
CA ARG A 376 -23.68 -6.22 66.95
C ARG A 376 -23.29 -7.13 68.12
N CYS A 377 -22.04 -7.62 68.13
CA CYS A 377 -21.52 -8.40 69.26
C CYS A 377 -21.41 -7.56 70.55
N GLU A 378 -20.97 -6.31 70.45
CA GLU A 378 -20.84 -5.40 71.60
C GLU A 378 -22.19 -5.01 72.23
N GLN A 379 -23.27 -4.92 71.43
CA GLN A 379 -24.61 -4.59 71.94
C GLN A 379 -25.37 -5.77 72.55
N GLY A 380 -24.93 -7.01 72.27
CA GLY A 380 -25.54 -8.23 72.80
C GLY A 380 -24.91 -8.75 74.10
N LEU A 381 -23.83 -8.11 74.56
CA LEU A 381 -23.13 -8.34 75.83
C LEU A 381 -23.51 -7.26 76.84
#